data_AF-A0A395HRN8-F1
#
_entry.id   AF-A0A395HRN8-F1
#
_cell.length_a   1.000
_cell.length_b   1.000
_cell.length_c   1.000
_cell.angle_alpha   90.00
_cell.angle_beta   90.00
_cell.angle_gamma   90.00
#
_symmetry.space_group_name_H-M   'P 1'
#
loop_
_entity.id
_entity.type
_entity.pdbx_description
1 polymer ?
#
loop_
_entity_poly.entity_id
_entity_poly.type
_entity_poly.pdbx_seq_one_letter_code
_entity_poly.pdbx_strand_id
1 'polypeptide(L)'
;PFASRVSPGLHVYFTPRVEGEDTEAVCRVLKGVFGLGLKCLDYEKSFTRSDVTSSPETVWQYYSPLASLDGLVEFFQRKVCGLKDGEGAAAECRRQAAELLAADSVDISYDASSRALVLSGFWSEAPGGEGWTEYIRAPVAGSKDKMEVGFLGAERAVDPEEIKMGGLLGVVGEDDKLKPTLFSFPSRHHALPRDAVFSVSFPSPTGLHPTMAVSMSPAALQRPPASPDATCTLHTYLTLPSYIFGDKYQLGTDDRLFLESHHLVKLQSVTGETDLEAPDWSVSRWGSNWLFEVATPPADRSPEHWNVTIPLHLRYLHPSESGYRSAAVPWPVVFWACTASEEARMQFNPFDRVDLGWEGLFGPQTVFYQVHPAAEQGRLVEEVNVPVLKANGIFSSKTIELGTVVAIVLGSLWVLWKLGTVVWGSGPQKRAENQKKSQ
;
A
#
# COMPACT_ATOMS: atom_id res chain seq x y z
N PRO A 1 5.18 17.15 5.75
CA PRO A 1 4.39 16.05 6.36
C PRO A 1 2.86 16.23 6.25
N PHE A 2 2.34 17.42 6.55
CA PHE A 2 0.92 17.70 6.84
C PHE A 2 -0.07 17.34 5.72
N ALA A 3 0.38 17.36 4.46
CA ALA A 3 -0.47 17.02 3.33
C ALA A 3 -0.10 15.69 2.67
N SER A 4 1.11 15.17 2.88
CA SER A 4 1.56 13.98 2.17
C SER A 4 0.76 12.75 2.58
N ARG A 5 0.52 11.85 1.62
CA ARG A 5 -0.35 10.68 1.80
C ARG A 5 0.30 9.42 1.27
N VAL A 6 -0.03 8.33 1.94
CA VAL A 6 0.22 6.94 1.51
C VAL A 6 -1.08 6.17 1.67
N SER A 7 -1.22 5.07 0.94
CA SER A 7 -2.32 4.12 1.13
C SER A 7 -2.27 3.54 2.55
N PRO A 8 -3.41 3.22 3.18
CA PRO A 8 -3.42 2.67 4.53
C PRO A 8 -2.76 1.28 4.58
N GLY A 9 -2.03 1.02 5.67
CA GLY A 9 -1.35 -0.24 5.93
C GLY A 9 0.09 -0.03 6.38
N LEU A 10 0.81 -1.14 6.57
CA LEU A 10 2.21 -1.13 6.94
C LEU A 10 3.07 -1.03 5.67
N HIS A 11 3.78 0.09 5.50
CA HIS A 11 4.77 0.28 4.44
C HIS A 11 6.18 0.22 5.04
N VAL A 12 7.06 -0.56 4.43
CA VAL A 12 8.46 -0.70 4.88
C VAL A 12 9.38 -0.52 3.69
N TYR A 13 10.27 0.46 3.79
CA TYR A 13 11.36 0.68 2.85
C TYR A 13 12.67 0.28 3.53
N PHE A 14 13.44 -0.57 2.88
CA PHE A 14 14.63 -1.18 3.46
C PHE A 14 15.78 -1.22 2.46
N THR A 15 16.94 -0.75 2.90
CA THR A 15 18.20 -0.85 2.16
C THR A 15 19.18 -1.72 2.97
N PRO A 16 19.54 -2.92 2.49
CA PRO A 16 20.50 -3.77 3.19
C PRO A 16 21.90 -3.16 3.13
N ARG A 17 22.68 -3.31 4.21
CA ARG A 17 24.10 -2.89 4.22
C ARG A 17 24.97 -3.70 3.28
N VAL A 18 24.68 -5.00 3.18
CA VAL A 18 25.34 -5.96 2.29
C VAL A 18 24.25 -6.83 1.69
N GLU A 19 24.17 -6.88 0.37
CA GLU A 19 23.20 -7.74 -0.31
C GLU A 19 23.46 -9.23 -0.01
N GLY A 20 22.41 -9.95 0.38
CA GLY A 20 22.42 -11.38 0.66
C GLY A 20 22.74 -11.76 2.11
N GLU A 21 23.05 -10.79 2.98
CA GLU A 21 23.34 -11.03 4.40
C GLU A 21 22.07 -10.93 5.26
N ASP A 22 21.88 -11.93 6.15
CA ASP A 22 20.77 -12.04 7.13
C ASP A 22 19.39 -11.60 6.57
N THR A 23 19.00 -12.25 5.46
CA THR A 23 17.81 -11.88 4.68
C THR A 23 16.50 -11.97 5.46
N GLU A 24 16.48 -12.72 6.56
CA GLU A 24 15.34 -12.90 7.45
C GLU A 24 15.24 -11.85 8.56
N ALA A 25 16.31 -11.10 8.85
CA ALA A 25 16.38 -10.19 10.00
C ALA A 25 15.21 -9.21 10.06
N VAL A 26 14.97 -8.52 8.94
CA VAL A 26 13.89 -7.52 8.85
C VAL A 26 12.53 -8.16 9.06
N CYS A 27 12.25 -9.33 8.47
CA CYS A 27 10.99 -10.03 8.67
C CYS A 27 10.80 -10.51 10.10
N ARG A 28 11.88 -10.94 10.80
CA ARG A 28 11.84 -11.32 12.21
C ARG A 28 11.46 -10.13 13.09
N VAL A 29 12.02 -8.95 12.82
CA VAL A 29 11.66 -7.71 13.52
C VAL A 29 10.22 -7.33 13.23
N LEU A 30 9.79 -7.30 11.97
CA LEU A 30 8.42 -6.94 11.59
C LEU A 30 7.39 -7.85 12.26
N LYS A 31 7.61 -9.16 12.26
CA LYS A 31 6.73 -10.12 12.95
C LYS A 31 6.74 -9.95 14.47
N GLY A 32 7.89 -9.60 15.05
CA GLY A 32 8.03 -9.34 16.48
C GLY A 32 7.35 -8.05 16.95
N VAL A 33 7.25 -7.05 16.06
CA VAL A 33 6.66 -5.74 16.33
C VAL A 33 5.17 -5.73 15.96
N PHE A 34 4.80 -6.15 14.76
CA PHE A 34 3.43 -6.01 14.25
C PHE A 34 2.61 -7.31 14.29
N GLY A 35 3.23 -8.44 14.64
CA GLY A 35 2.56 -9.72 14.85
C GLY A 35 2.97 -10.83 13.88
N LEU A 36 2.79 -12.08 14.32
CA LEU A 36 3.20 -13.28 13.58
C LEU A 36 2.38 -13.54 12.30
N GLY A 37 1.24 -12.89 12.14
CA GLY A 37 0.35 -13.04 10.98
C GLY A 37 0.87 -12.41 9.69
N LEU A 38 1.94 -11.59 9.74
CA LEU A 38 2.52 -10.98 8.56
C LEU A 38 3.12 -12.03 7.60
N LYS A 39 2.73 -11.97 6.32
CA LYS A 39 3.33 -12.75 5.23
C LYS A 39 4.71 -12.18 4.85
N CYS A 40 5.68 -12.29 5.76
CA CYS A 40 7.07 -11.86 5.55
C CYS A 40 8.00 -13.04 5.83
N LEU A 41 8.63 -13.61 4.81
CA LEU A 41 9.59 -14.71 4.97
C LEU A 41 11.00 -14.17 5.12
N ASP A 42 11.51 -13.55 4.06
CA ASP A 42 12.79 -12.85 3.97
C ASP A 42 12.62 -11.68 2.97
N TYR A 43 13.55 -10.72 2.96
CA TYR A 43 13.40 -9.57 2.08
C TYR A 43 13.52 -9.92 0.58
N GLU A 44 14.26 -10.98 0.21
CA GLU A 44 14.45 -11.35 -1.20
C GLU A 44 13.18 -11.95 -1.83
N LYS A 45 12.40 -12.69 -1.04
CA LYS A 45 11.17 -13.37 -1.48
C LYS A 45 9.91 -12.57 -1.23
N SER A 46 9.85 -11.81 -0.14
CA SER A 46 8.63 -11.12 0.28
C SER A 46 8.56 -9.65 -0.15
N PHE A 47 9.70 -8.99 -0.35
CA PHE A 47 9.73 -7.60 -0.77
C PHE A 47 9.75 -7.50 -2.31
N THR A 48 9.51 -6.30 -2.81
CA THR A 48 9.66 -5.94 -4.22
C THR A 48 10.79 -4.93 -4.35
N ARG A 49 11.54 -4.96 -5.45
CA ARG A 49 12.51 -3.89 -5.73
C ARG A 49 11.74 -2.64 -6.12
N SER A 50 12.16 -1.51 -5.56
CA SER A 50 11.61 -0.20 -5.87
C SER A 50 12.44 0.42 -6.98
N ASP A 51 11.78 0.87 -8.06
CA ASP A 51 12.43 1.57 -9.18
C ASP A 51 12.53 3.09 -8.92
N VAL A 52 12.60 3.48 -7.64
CA VAL A 52 12.69 4.88 -7.23
C VAL A 52 13.97 5.50 -7.78
N THR A 53 13.81 6.49 -8.66
CA THR A 53 14.90 7.11 -9.42
C THR A 53 15.82 8.01 -8.59
N SER A 54 15.45 8.33 -7.34
CA SER A 54 16.15 9.29 -6.49
C SER A 54 17.30 8.70 -5.65
N SER A 55 17.45 7.37 -5.57
CA SER A 55 18.54 6.72 -4.82
C SER A 55 19.40 5.84 -5.73
N PRO A 56 20.74 5.93 -5.65
CA PRO A 56 21.63 5.00 -6.35
C PRO A 56 21.63 3.59 -5.73
N GLU A 57 21.06 3.41 -4.54
CA GLU A 57 21.03 2.14 -3.81
C GLU A 57 19.73 1.38 -4.05
N THR A 58 19.81 0.04 -4.10
CA THR A 58 18.65 -0.84 -4.25
C THR A 58 17.75 -0.75 -3.02
N VAL A 59 16.62 -0.05 -3.13
CA VAL A 59 15.60 0.01 -2.08
C VAL A 59 14.59 -1.13 -2.25
N TRP A 60 14.36 -1.88 -1.19
CA TRP A 60 13.32 -2.90 -1.12
C TRP A 60 12.07 -2.35 -0.46
N GLN A 61 10.91 -2.64 -1.03
CA GLN A 61 9.61 -2.24 -0.51
C GLN A 61 8.82 -3.47 -0.06
N TYR A 62 8.22 -3.37 1.12
CA TYR A 62 7.22 -4.30 1.62
C TYR A 62 5.96 -3.55 2.02
N TYR A 63 4.82 -4.18 1.74
CA TYR A 63 3.54 -3.70 2.21
C TYR A 63 2.75 -4.85 2.85
N SER A 64 1.96 -4.53 3.88
CA SER A 64 0.97 -5.45 4.40
C SER A 64 -0.26 -4.68 4.89
N PRO A 65 -1.48 -5.17 4.62
CA PRO A 65 -2.67 -4.65 5.27
C PRO A 65 -2.50 -4.76 6.79
N LEU A 66 -2.61 -3.62 7.49
CA LEU A 66 -2.49 -3.54 8.94
C LEU A 66 -3.72 -2.83 9.48
N ALA A 67 -4.58 -3.57 10.19
CA ALA A 67 -5.85 -3.04 10.68
C ALA A 67 -5.71 -2.17 11.94
N SER A 68 -4.66 -2.41 12.75
CA SER A 68 -4.40 -1.66 13.98
C SER A 68 -2.91 -1.64 14.32
N LEU A 69 -2.53 -0.69 15.18
CA LEU A 69 -1.18 -0.58 15.73
C LEU A 69 -1.00 -1.36 17.04
N ASP A 70 -1.93 -2.26 17.39
CA ASP A 70 -1.91 -3.00 18.66
C ASP A 70 -0.57 -3.72 18.90
N GLY A 71 -0.03 -4.38 17.86
CA GLY A 71 1.27 -5.05 17.97
C GLY A 71 2.40 -4.08 18.31
N LEU A 72 2.45 -2.93 17.63
CA LEU A 72 3.47 -1.91 17.87
C LEU A 72 3.37 -1.35 19.29
N VAL A 73 2.14 -1.08 19.75
CA VAL A 73 1.88 -0.58 21.10
C VAL A 73 2.26 -1.61 22.15
N GLU A 74 1.89 -2.89 21.98
CA GLU A 74 2.30 -3.97 22.88
C GLU A 74 3.83 -4.09 22.92
N PHE A 75 4.48 -3.99 21.77
CA PHE A 75 5.94 -3.98 21.67
C PHE A 75 6.55 -2.86 22.50
N PHE A 76 6.08 -1.61 22.34
CA PHE A 76 6.58 -0.47 23.12
C PHE A 76 6.32 -0.63 24.62
N GLN A 77 5.12 -1.01 25.00
CA GLN A 77 4.73 -1.20 26.40
C GLN A 77 5.59 -2.26 27.10
N ARG A 78 5.92 -3.35 26.39
CA ARG A 78 6.72 -4.45 26.93
C ARG A 78 8.22 -4.18 26.89
N LYS A 79 8.74 -3.66 25.78
CA LYS A 79 10.19 -3.58 25.52
C LYS A 79 10.80 -2.23 25.86
N VAL A 80 10.05 -1.14 25.72
CA VAL A 80 10.56 0.22 26.00
C VAL A 80 10.11 0.66 27.38
N CYS A 81 8.81 0.61 27.68
CA CYS A 81 8.31 1.03 28.99
C CYS A 81 8.72 0.09 30.12
N GLY A 82 9.00 -1.18 29.83
CA GLY A 82 9.54 -2.14 30.79
C GLY A 82 10.97 -1.85 31.26
N LEU A 83 11.69 -0.94 30.59
CA LEU A 83 13.05 -0.54 30.97
C LEU A 83 13.09 0.63 31.96
N LYS A 84 11.95 1.29 32.23
CA LYS A 84 11.91 2.45 33.13
C LYS A 84 11.88 2.00 34.60
N ASP A 85 12.79 2.55 35.39
CA ASP A 85 12.78 2.40 36.85
C ASP A 85 11.67 3.25 37.47
N GLY A 86 10.86 2.63 38.33
CA GLY A 86 9.76 3.29 39.05
C GLY A 86 8.38 3.07 38.42
N GLU A 87 7.45 2.57 39.24
CA GLU A 87 6.11 2.12 38.82
C GLU A 87 5.29 3.24 38.13
N GLY A 88 5.39 4.48 38.62
CA GLY A 88 4.70 5.63 38.03
C GLY A 88 5.24 6.05 36.65
N ALA A 89 6.55 5.96 36.42
CA ALA A 89 7.15 6.30 35.13
C ALA A 89 6.88 5.24 34.06
N ALA A 90 6.84 3.97 34.46
CA ALA A 90 6.45 2.86 33.59
C ALA A 90 4.97 2.96 33.21
N ALA A 91 4.08 3.28 34.17
CA ALA A 91 2.65 3.47 33.90
C ALA A 91 2.39 4.62 32.91
N GLU A 92 3.03 5.76 33.10
CA GLU A 92 2.89 6.91 32.19
C GLU A 92 3.40 6.58 30.78
N CYS A 93 4.52 5.88 30.65
CA CYS A 93 5.02 5.42 29.35
C CYS A 93 4.02 4.50 28.64
N ARG A 94 3.40 3.57 29.36
CA ARG A 94 2.40 2.67 28.77
C ARG A 94 1.15 3.42 28.29
N ARG A 95 0.75 4.45 29.02
CA ARG A 95 -0.35 5.36 28.65
C ARG A 95 -0.02 6.10 27.35
N GLN A 96 1.15 6.72 27.27
CA GLN A 96 1.62 7.41 26.05
C GLN A 96 1.74 6.45 24.85
N ALA A 97 2.25 5.24 25.07
CA ALA A 97 2.30 4.24 24.00
C ALA A 97 0.90 3.87 23.49
N ALA A 98 -0.11 3.83 24.36
CA ALA A 98 -1.49 3.54 23.96
C ALA A 98 -2.13 4.66 23.13
N GLU A 99 -1.70 5.91 23.29
CA GLU A 99 -2.19 7.06 22.48
C GLU A 99 -1.85 6.91 20.99
N LEU A 100 -0.82 6.12 20.65
CA LEU A 100 -0.49 5.78 19.26
C LEU A 100 -1.61 5.02 18.54
N LEU A 101 -2.53 4.35 19.25
CA LEU A 101 -3.67 3.69 18.61
C LEU A 101 -4.64 4.68 17.97
N ALA A 102 -4.65 5.93 18.42
CA ALA A 102 -5.48 7.00 17.87
C ALA A 102 -4.76 7.82 16.78
N ALA A 103 -3.50 7.50 16.45
CA ALA A 103 -2.73 8.20 15.43
C ALA A 103 -3.25 7.84 14.03
N ASP A 104 -3.33 8.84 13.15
CA ASP A 104 -3.64 8.63 11.73
C ASP A 104 -2.47 8.01 10.97
N SER A 105 -1.23 8.36 11.37
CA SER A 105 -0.03 7.73 10.86
C SER A 105 1.11 7.74 11.88
N VAL A 106 1.94 6.71 11.82
CA VAL A 106 3.18 6.60 12.58
C VAL A 106 4.31 6.28 11.60
N ASP A 107 5.35 7.12 11.62
CA ASP A 107 6.55 6.97 10.81
C ASP A 107 7.74 6.62 11.70
N ILE A 108 8.50 5.62 11.28
CA ILE A 108 9.74 5.20 11.96
C ILE A 108 10.84 5.18 10.92
N SER A 109 11.84 6.04 11.07
CA SER A 109 13.02 6.05 10.20
C SER A 109 14.29 5.83 11.03
N TYR A 110 15.20 5.04 10.46
CA TYR A 110 16.49 4.77 11.06
C TYR A 110 17.57 4.92 10.01
N ASP A 111 18.47 5.88 10.23
CA ASP A 111 19.63 6.10 9.36
C ASP A 111 20.88 5.48 9.99
N ALA A 112 21.43 4.48 9.31
CA ALA A 112 22.58 3.72 9.80
C ALA A 112 23.87 4.56 9.87
N SER A 113 24.00 5.59 9.04
CA SER A 113 25.19 6.44 8.91
C SER A 113 25.32 7.43 10.07
N SER A 114 24.23 8.11 10.38
CA SER A 114 24.09 9.06 11.49
C SER A 114 23.70 8.40 12.81
N ARG A 115 23.24 7.13 12.76
CA ARG A 115 22.66 6.41 13.92
C ARG A 115 21.48 7.14 14.54
N ALA A 116 20.73 7.88 13.73
CA ALA A 116 19.54 8.59 14.15
C ALA A 116 18.32 7.67 14.00
N LEU A 117 17.52 7.56 15.07
CA LEU A 117 16.18 6.98 15.05
C LEU A 117 15.18 8.12 15.23
N VAL A 118 14.26 8.25 14.28
CA VAL A 118 13.18 9.23 14.35
C VAL A 118 11.85 8.49 14.38
N LEU A 119 11.04 8.78 15.41
CA LEU A 119 9.67 8.32 15.54
C LEU A 119 8.77 9.55 15.45
N SER A 120 7.85 9.55 14.47
CA SER A 120 6.88 10.63 14.30
C SER A 120 5.47 10.04 14.35
N GLY A 121 4.58 10.68 15.10
CA GLY A 121 3.15 10.39 15.09
C GLY A 121 2.38 11.60 14.54
N PHE A 122 1.33 11.34 13.78
CA PHE A 122 0.44 12.38 13.26
C PHE A 122 -1.01 12.09 13.65
N TRP A 123 -1.69 13.16 14.05
CA TRP A 123 -3.10 13.17 14.43
C TRP A 123 -3.75 14.41 13.82
N SER A 124 -4.81 14.19 13.07
CA SER A 124 -5.65 15.21 12.44
C SER A 124 -6.70 15.75 13.41
N GLU A 125 -7.07 14.95 14.41
CA GLU A 125 -8.02 15.29 15.47
C GLU A 125 -7.44 14.96 16.84
N ALA A 126 -7.83 15.74 17.85
CA ALA A 126 -7.39 15.49 19.22
C ALA A 126 -7.98 14.17 19.75
N PRO A 127 -7.19 13.33 20.45
CA PRO A 127 -7.69 12.10 21.06
C PRO A 127 -8.90 12.39 21.96
N GLY A 128 -10.03 11.74 21.70
CA GLY A 128 -11.26 11.89 22.48
C GLY A 128 -12.15 13.10 22.11
N GLY A 129 -11.76 13.92 21.12
CA GLY A 129 -12.63 14.95 20.53
C GLY A 129 -12.86 16.23 21.36
N GLU A 130 -12.31 16.32 22.58
CA GLU A 130 -12.45 17.49 23.47
C GLU A 130 -11.32 18.52 23.31
N GLY A 131 -10.47 18.37 22.29
CA GLY A 131 -9.28 19.19 22.06
C GLY A 131 -8.03 18.64 22.73
N TRP A 132 -6.89 19.30 22.49
CA TRP A 132 -5.59 18.87 22.99
C TRP A 132 -5.43 19.24 24.47
N THR A 133 -5.44 18.24 25.36
CA THR A 133 -5.35 18.43 26.83
C THR A 133 -4.12 17.79 27.47
N GLU A 134 -3.08 17.55 26.68
CA GLU A 134 -1.89 16.84 27.15
C GLU A 134 -1.05 17.64 28.15
N TYR A 135 -0.50 16.94 29.14
CA TYR A 135 0.44 17.52 30.10
C TYR A 135 1.88 17.24 29.67
N ILE A 136 2.52 18.24 29.06
CA ILE A 136 3.91 18.18 28.62
C ILE A 136 4.83 18.62 29.76
N ARG A 137 5.79 17.78 30.15
CA ARG A 137 6.76 18.08 31.21
C ARG A 137 8.09 18.53 30.65
N ALA A 138 8.73 19.47 31.35
CA ALA A 138 10.10 19.85 31.07
C ALA A 138 11.04 18.63 31.21
N PRO A 139 12.08 18.51 30.37
CA PRO A 139 13.11 17.51 30.55
C PRO A 139 13.80 17.62 31.92
N VAL A 140 14.49 16.54 32.33
CA VAL A 140 15.17 16.51 33.62
C VAL A 140 16.22 17.61 33.69
N ALA A 141 16.26 18.34 34.80
CA ALA A 141 17.22 19.42 35.02
C ALA A 141 18.66 18.94 34.81
N GLY A 142 19.40 19.64 33.94
CA GLY A 142 20.79 19.30 33.58
C GLY A 142 20.94 18.31 32.40
N SER A 143 19.83 17.82 31.83
CA SER A 143 19.87 17.11 30.54
C SER A 143 20.09 18.08 29.36
N LYS A 144 20.53 17.56 28.21
CA LYS A 144 20.63 18.32 26.96
C LYS A 144 19.31 18.30 26.16
N ASP A 145 18.30 17.62 26.69
CA ASP A 145 17.04 17.41 26.02
C ASP A 145 16.23 18.71 26.02
N LYS A 146 15.52 18.97 24.93
CA LYS A 146 14.67 20.15 24.77
C LYS A 146 13.26 19.72 24.41
N MET A 147 12.29 20.42 24.97
CA MET A 147 10.88 20.22 24.67
C MET A 147 10.30 21.55 24.23
N GLU A 148 9.80 21.61 23.01
CA GLU A 148 9.17 22.78 22.42
C GLU A 148 7.68 22.54 22.26
N VAL A 149 6.87 23.54 22.60
CA VAL A 149 5.42 23.52 22.41
C VAL A 149 4.98 24.79 21.72
N GLY A 150 4.03 24.66 20.79
CA GLY A 150 3.52 25.82 20.07
C GLY A 150 2.13 25.62 19.49
N PHE A 151 1.46 26.75 19.28
CA PHE A 151 0.20 26.86 18.55
C PHE A 151 0.47 27.59 17.26
N LEU A 152 0.33 26.88 16.14
CA LEU A 152 0.71 27.36 14.83
C LEU A 152 -0.49 27.23 13.89
N GLY A 153 -0.74 28.29 13.14
CA GLY A 153 -1.75 28.34 12.09
C GLY A 153 -1.10 28.45 10.71
N ALA A 154 -1.75 27.89 9.69
CA ALA A 154 -1.38 28.11 8.31
C ALA A 154 -1.59 29.59 7.94
N GLU A 155 -0.58 30.19 7.32
CA GLU A 155 -0.57 31.55 6.83
C GLU A 155 -0.51 31.54 5.30
N ARG A 156 -0.98 32.61 4.65
CA ARG A 156 -0.88 32.72 3.20
C ARG A 156 0.59 32.89 2.80
N ALA A 157 1.14 31.89 2.10
CA ALA A 157 2.46 31.97 1.49
C ALA A 157 2.45 32.95 0.31
N VAL A 158 3.59 33.60 0.07
CA VAL A 158 3.80 34.46 -1.10
C VAL A 158 4.14 33.62 -2.32
N ASP A 159 4.96 32.60 -2.11
CA ASP A 159 5.32 31.59 -3.10
C ASP A 159 4.33 30.41 -3.03
N PRO A 160 3.71 29.99 -4.15
CA PRO A 160 2.82 28.82 -4.17
C PRO A 160 3.50 27.51 -3.77
N GLU A 161 4.84 27.43 -3.83
CA GLU A 161 5.60 26.22 -3.51
C GLU A 161 6.00 26.16 -2.02
N GLU A 162 5.76 27.25 -1.26
CA GLU A 162 6.05 27.34 0.16
C GLU A 162 4.83 27.08 1.04
N ILE A 163 5.08 26.46 2.20
CA ILE A 163 4.15 26.44 3.32
C ILE A 163 4.62 27.47 4.33
N LYS A 164 3.71 28.37 4.69
CA LYS A 164 3.94 29.41 5.69
C LYS A 164 3.07 29.13 6.91
N MET A 165 3.67 29.22 8.09
CA MET A 165 2.98 29.06 9.35
C MET A 165 3.39 30.15 10.33
N GLY A 166 2.40 30.68 11.04
CA GLY A 166 2.56 31.72 12.05
C GLY A 166 1.88 31.33 13.35
N GLY A 167 2.43 31.77 14.47
CA GLY A 167 1.81 31.52 15.76
C GLY A 167 2.74 31.78 16.92
N LEU A 168 2.61 30.97 17.96
CA LEU A 168 3.30 31.12 19.24
C LEU A 168 4.07 29.84 19.57
N LEU A 169 5.36 29.94 19.90
CA LEU A 169 6.23 28.82 20.27
C LEU A 169 6.97 29.13 21.57
N GLY A 170 7.26 28.12 22.39
CA GLY A 170 8.12 28.28 23.56
C GLY A 170 8.77 26.97 23.99
N VAL A 171 9.87 27.08 24.72
CA VAL A 171 10.60 25.94 25.27
C VAL A 171 10.11 25.66 26.69
N VAL A 172 9.60 24.45 26.94
CA VAL A 172 9.03 24.04 28.23
C VAL A 172 10.13 23.99 29.29
N GLY A 173 9.98 24.83 30.32
CA GLY A 173 10.93 24.93 31.44
C GLY A 173 12.02 26.01 31.28
N GLU A 174 12.13 26.63 30.10
CA GLU A 174 13.03 27.76 29.85
C GLU A 174 12.26 29.08 29.64
N ASP A 175 11.16 29.05 28.89
CA ASP A 175 10.38 30.25 28.55
C ASP A 175 9.17 30.45 29.48
N ASP A 176 9.03 31.65 30.05
CA ASP A 176 7.85 32.04 30.85
C ASP A 176 6.58 32.27 30.02
N LYS A 177 6.74 32.56 28.72
CA LYS A 177 5.66 32.87 27.78
C LYS A 177 6.01 32.37 26.38
N LEU A 178 4.99 31.93 25.64
CA LEU A 178 5.14 31.63 24.22
C LEU A 178 5.46 32.92 23.45
N LYS A 179 6.39 32.81 22.51
CA LYS A 179 6.90 33.90 21.68
C LYS A 179 6.31 33.82 20.27
N PRO A 180 5.97 34.97 19.64
CA PRO A 180 5.55 34.99 18.25
C PRO A 180 6.64 34.43 17.33
N THR A 181 6.25 33.48 16.49
CA THR A 181 7.13 32.81 15.53
C THR A 181 6.44 32.75 14.17
N LEU A 182 7.20 33.00 13.12
CA LEU A 182 6.77 32.85 11.74
C LEU A 182 7.85 32.09 10.99
N PHE A 183 7.46 31.03 10.29
CA PHE A 183 8.35 30.27 9.42
C PHE A 183 7.69 30.03 8.07
N SER A 184 8.52 30.11 7.02
CA SER A 184 8.17 29.77 5.65
C SER A 184 9.21 28.77 5.18
N PHE A 185 8.77 27.70 4.55
CA PHE A 185 9.67 26.72 3.97
C PHE A 185 9.09 26.13 2.69
N PRO A 186 9.94 25.74 1.73
CA PRO A 186 9.50 25.03 0.53
C PRO A 186 8.92 23.66 0.91
N SER A 187 7.82 23.25 0.28
CA SER A 187 7.25 21.92 0.49
C SER A 187 6.82 21.30 -0.82
N ARG A 188 7.13 20.02 -0.99
CA ARG A 188 6.70 19.24 -2.16
C ARG A 188 5.25 18.80 -2.06
N HIS A 189 4.68 18.71 -0.86
CA HIS A 189 3.32 18.21 -0.67
C HIS A 189 2.39 19.29 -0.16
N HIS A 190 1.38 19.62 -0.97
CA HIS A 190 0.34 20.60 -0.65
C HIS A 190 -1.02 19.92 -0.61
N ALA A 191 -1.91 20.41 0.25
CA ALA A 191 -3.30 19.96 0.28
C ALA A 191 -4.13 20.84 -0.65
N LEU A 192 -5.03 20.24 -1.42
CA LEU A 192 -6.06 20.98 -2.13
C LEU A 192 -7.09 21.56 -1.15
N PRO A 193 -8.02 22.42 -1.62
CA PRO A 193 -9.17 22.83 -0.82
C PRO A 193 -9.97 21.64 -0.26
N ARG A 194 -10.61 21.80 0.89
CA ARG A 194 -11.30 20.70 1.61
C ARG A 194 -12.44 20.04 0.81
N ASP A 195 -13.02 20.76 -0.14
CA ASP A 195 -14.06 20.28 -1.05
C ASP A 195 -13.49 19.50 -2.25
N ALA A 196 -12.18 19.56 -2.48
CA ALA A 196 -11.48 18.73 -3.46
C ALA A 196 -11.31 17.30 -2.91
N VAL A 197 -12.39 16.53 -3.02
CA VAL A 197 -12.48 15.17 -2.50
C VAL A 197 -12.55 14.09 -3.58
N PHE A 198 -12.17 12.86 -3.21
CA PHE A 198 -12.41 11.64 -3.98
C PHE A 198 -12.96 10.51 -3.10
N SER A 199 -13.68 9.57 -3.70
CA SER A 199 -14.11 8.32 -3.06
C SER A 199 -13.79 7.11 -3.94
N VAL A 200 -13.71 5.94 -3.32
CA VAL A 200 -13.42 4.67 -4.00
C VAL A 200 -14.58 3.71 -3.78
N SER A 201 -14.91 2.94 -4.79
CA SER A 201 -15.90 1.88 -4.67
C SER A 201 -15.61 0.73 -5.63
N PHE A 202 -16.19 -0.42 -5.31
CA PHE A 202 -16.22 -1.58 -6.19
C PHE A 202 -17.68 -1.88 -6.56
N PRO A 203 -18.12 -1.57 -7.79
CA PRO A 203 -19.48 -1.84 -8.22
C PRO A 203 -19.84 -3.33 -8.08
N SER A 204 -20.99 -3.60 -7.46
CA SER A 204 -21.48 -4.96 -7.31
C SER A 204 -22.16 -5.46 -8.58
N PRO A 205 -22.02 -6.76 -8.93
CA PRO A 205 -21.24 -7.78 -8.23
C PRO A 205 -19.74 -7.75 -8.58
N THR A 206 -18.87 -7.90 -7.59
CA THR A 206 -17.41 -7.80 -7.77
C THR A 206 -16.75 -8.98 -8.49
N GLY A 207 -17.40 -10.14 -8.57
CA GLY A 207 -16.89 -11.30 -9.33
C GLY A 207 -15.43 -11.67 -9.02
N LEU A 208 -14.72 -12.22 -10.01
CA LEU A 208 -13.24 -12.38 -9.98
C LEU A 208 -12.51 -11.27 -10.75
N HIS A 209 -13.24 -10.37 -11.40
CA HIS A 209 -12.71 -9.26 -12.19
C HIS A 209 -13.30 -7.93 -11.68
N PRO A 210 -13.02 -7.54 -10.43
CA PRO A 210 -13.57 -6.32 -9.88
C PRO A 210 -13.03 -5.10 -10.63
N THR A 211 -13.87 -4.09 -10.82
CA THR A 211 -13.43 -2.79 -11.34
C THR A 211 -13.40 -1.79 -10.20
N MET A 212 -12.23 -1.21 -9.90
CA MET A 212 -12.13 -0.12 -8.94
C MET A 212 -12.65 1.16 -9.59
N ALA A 213 -13.61 1.83 -8.97
CA ALA A 213 -14.09 3.13 -9.41
C ALA A 213 -13.62 4.22 -8.44
N VAL A 214 -12.84 5.16 -8.94
CA VAL A 214 -12.38 6.36 -8.20
C VAL A 214 -13.21 7.55 -8.68
N SER A 215 -14.12 8.02 -7.83
CA SER A 215 -15.00 9.16 -8.12
C SER A 215 -14.39 10.43 -7.55
N MET A 216 -14.28 11.47 -8.37
CA MET A 216 -13.68 12.75 -7.99
C MET A 216 -14.70 13.89 -8.09
N SER A 217 -14.66 14.77 -7.09
CA SER A 217 -15.44 16.02 -7.06
C SER A 217 -14.94 17.03 -8.12
N PRO A 218 -15.77 18.01 -8.52
CA PRO A 218 -15.35 19.03 -9.47
C PRO A 218 -14.17 19.86 -8.96
N ALA A 219 -14.08 20.11 -7.65
CA ALA A 219 -12.97 20.82 -7.02
C ALA A 219 -11.65 20.05 -7.10
N ALA A 220 -11.68 18.71 -7.06
CA ALA A 220 -10.50 17.87 -7.25
C ALA A 220 -9.94 17.91 -8.68
N LEU A 221 -10.79 18.23 -9.66
CA LEU A 221 -10.45 18.29 -11.09
C LEU A 221 -9.99 19.68 -11.53
N GLN A 222 -10.10 20.69 -10.68
CA GLN A 222 -9.58 22.01 -10.98
C GLN A 222 -8.06 22.00 -10.95
N ARG A 223 -7.45 22.71 -11.90
CA ARG A 223 -5.99 22.89 -11.92
C ARG A 223 -5.55 23.48 -10.57
N PRO A 224 -4.55 22.88 -9.91
CA PRO A 224 -4.06 23.37 -8.62
C PRO A 224 -3.48 24.80 -8.77
N PRO A 225 -3.33 25.53 -7.65
CA PRO A 225 -2.77 26.89 -7.63
C PRO A 225 -1.24 26.91 -7.83
N ALA A 226 -0.74 26.14 -8.81
CA ALA A 226 0.64 26.11 -9.24
C ALA A 226 0.99 27.36 -10.09
N SER A 227 2.27 27.54 -10.40
CA SER A 227 2.71 28.62 -11.28
C SER A 227 2.03 28.53 -12.66
N PRO A 228 1.76 29.66 -13.33
CA PRO A 228 1.05 29.66 -14.61
C PRO A 228 1.72 28.78 -15.68
N ASP A 229 3.04 28.71 -15.66
CA ASP A 229 3.87 27.96 -16.61
C ASP A 229 4.05 26.47 -16.22
N ALA A 230 3.59 26.06 -15.04
CA ALA A 230 3.70 24.67 -14.58
C ALA A 230 2.84 23.72 -15.40
N THR A 231 3.42 22.62 -15.89
CA THR A 231 2.64 21.52 -16.46
C THR A 231 2.14 20.65 -15.32
N CYS A 232 0.82 20.53 -15.19
CA CYS A 232 0.17 19.75 -14.13
C CYS A 232 -0.62 18.59 -14.73
N THR A 233 -0.41 17.39 -14.21
CA THR A 233 -1.16 16.19 -14.58
C THR A 233 -1.67 15.46 -13.34
N LEU A 234 -2.87 14.89 -13.45
CA LEU A 234 -3.53 14.20 -12.36
C LEU A 234 -3.15 12.72 -12.37
N HIS A 235 -2.85 12.17 -11.20
CA HIS A 235 -2.40 10.80 -11.04
C HIS A 235 -3.14 10.08 -9.93
N THR A 236 -3.16 8.76 -10.04
CA THR A 236 -3.56 7.86 -8.97
C THR A 236 -2.50 6.77 -8.78
N TYR A 237 -2.12 6.53 -7.53
CA TYR A 237 -1.14 5.53 -7.15
C TYR A 237 -1.81 4.43 -6.31
N LEU A 238 -1.81 3.21 -6.83
CA LEU A 238 -2.44 2.05 -6.22
C LEU A 238 -1.38 1.17 -5.58
N THR A 239 -1.61 0.78 -4.33
CA THR A 239 -0.88 -0.28 -3.64
C THR A 239 -1.76 -1.51 -3.58
N LEU A 240 -1.45 -2.52 -4.39
CA LEU A 240 -2.28 -3.71 -4.54
C LEU A 240 -1.65 -4.89 -3.80
N PRO A 241 -2.23 -5.35 -2.67
CA PRO A 241 -1.80 -6.57 -2.02
C PRO A 241 -1.95 -7.80 -2.93
N SER A 242 -1.18 -8.86 -2.66
CA SER A 242 -0.99 -10.04 -3.52
C SER A 242 -2.26 -10.64 -4.12
N TYR A 243 -3.38 -10.60 -3.40
CA TYR A 243 -4.65 -11.18 -3.83
C TYR A 243 -5.41 -10.38 -4.90
N ILE A 244 -5.04 -9.13 -5.17
CA ILE A 244 -5.64 -8.29 -6.22
C ILE A 244 -4.54 -7.71 -7.10
N PHE A 245 -4.73 -7.72 -8.42
CA PHE A 245 -3.71 -7.26 -9.36
C PHE A 245 -4.35 -6.68 -10.63
N GLY A 246 -3.61 -5.79 -11.30
CA GLY A 246 -3.96 -5.32 -12.63
C GLY A 246 -3.39 -6.23 -13.72
N ASP A 247 -4.05 -6.30 -14.87
CA ASP A 247 -3.42 -6.87 -16.07
C ASP A 247 -2.57 -5.79 -16.75
N LYS A 248 -1.24 -5.95 -16.73
CA LYS A 248 -0.30 -4.96 -17.28
C LYS A 248 -0.41 -4.81 -18.79
N TYR A 249 -0.83 -5.85 -19.51
CA TYR A 249 -0.98 -5.80 -20.96
C TYR A 249 -2.27 -5.11 -21.35
N GLN A 250 -3.34 -5.29 -20.56
CA GLN A 250 -4.59 -4.58 -20.73
C GLN A 250 -4.44 -3.10 -20.37
N LEU A 251 -3.85 -2.80 -19.21
CA LEU A 251 -3.77 -1.44 -18.67
C LEU A 251 -2.61 -0.61 -19.24
N GLY A 252 -1.57 -1.27 -19.76
CA GLY A 252 -0.43 -0.67 -20.44
C GLY A 252 -0.59 -0.64 -21.97
N THR A 253 -1.80 -0.83 -22.49
CA THR A 253 -2.09 -0.77 -23.93
C THR A 253 -1.97 0.64 -24.50
N ASP A 254 -1.63 0.76 -25.78
CA ASP A 254 -1.72 2.02 -26.55
C ASP A 254 -3.12 2.24 -27.16
N ASP A 255 -4.06 1.32 -26.90
CA ASP A 255 -5.45 1.45 -27.35
C ASP A 255 -6.15 2.61 -26.62
N ARG A 256 -6.24 3.73 -27.32
CA ARG A 256 -6.88 4.95 -26.85
C ARG A 256 -8.34 4.77 -26.52
N LEU A 257 -9.09 3.92 -27.25
CA LEU A 257 -10.52 3.74 -26.97
C LEU A 257 -10.73 3.06 -25.62
N PHE A 258 -9.91 2.06 -25.31
CA PHE A 258 -9.93 1.41 -24.01
C PHE A 258 -9.58 2.40 -22.89
N LEU A 259 -8.46 3.11 -23.00
CA LEU A 259 -8.02 4.07 -21.99
C LEU A 259 -9.01 5.22 -21.79
N GLU A 260 -9.52 5.81 -22.88
CA GLU A 260 -10.52 6.89 -22.84
C GLU A 260 -11.84 6.41 -22.19
N SER A 261 -12.28 5.17 -22.46
CA SER A 261 -13.48 4.59 -21.83
C SER A 261 -13.38 4.42 -20.32
N HIS A 262 -12.14 4.32 -19.81
CA HIS A 262 -11.81 4.18 -18.40
C HIS A 262 -11.37 5.50 -17.75
N HIS A 263 -11.35 6.60 -18.51
CA HIS A 263 -10.78 7.90 -18.12
C HIS A 263 -9.32 7.81 -17.64
N LEU A 264 -8.54 6.95 -18.29
CA LEU A 264 -7.10 6.80 -18.10
C LEU A 264 -6.38 7.46 -19.28
N VAL A 265 -5.21 8.06 -19.02
CA VAL A 265 -4.33 8.59 -20.08
C VAL A 265 -3.26 7.56 -20.43
N LYS A 266 -2.60 7.00 -19.40
CA LYS A 266 -1.61 5.93 -19.56
C LYS A 266 -1.26 5.30 -18.21
N LEU A 267 -0.76 4.06 -18.26
CA LEU A 267 0.03 3.47 -17.18
C LEU A 267 1.45 4.04 -17.21
N GLN A 268 1.85 4.76 -16.16
CA GLN A 268 3.18 5.38 -16.09
C GLN A 268 4.24 4.43 -15.52
N SER A 269 3.90 3.67 -14.48
CA SER A 269 4.84 2.77 -13.82
C SER A 269 4.11 1.60 -13.17
N VAL A 270 4.77 0.44 -13.19
CA VAL A 270 4.35 -0.79 -12.52
C VAL A 270 5.57 -1.44 -11.88
N THR A 271 5.47 -1.76 -10.60
CA THR A 271 6.52 -2.47 -9.87
C THR A 271 5.94 -3.59 -9.01
N GLY A 272 6.71 -4.65 -8.80
CA GLY A 272 6.31 -5.78 -7.96
C GLY A 272 5.65 -6.95 -8.71
N GLU A 273 4.75 -7.66 -8.03
CA GLU A 273 4.16 -8.90 -8.51
C GLU A 273 3.03 -8.66 -9.53
N THR A 274 3.22 -9.22 -10.73
CA THR A 274 2.31 -9.05 -11.89
C THR A 274 1.98 -10.37 -12.59
N ASP A 275 2.38 -11.52 -12.02
CA ASP A 275 2.00 -12.84 -12.53
C ASP A 275 0.47 -12.96 -12.58
N LEU A 276 -0.10 -13.26 -13.74
CA LEU A 276 -1.56 -13.30 -13.92
C LEU A 276 -2.16 -14.67 -13.56
N GLU A 277 -1.35 -15.71 -13.37
CA GLU A 277 -1.77 -17.12 -13.29
C GLU A 277 -1.61 -17.71 -11.89
N ALA A 278 -0.65 -17.23 -11.10
CA ALA A 278 -0.39 -17.78 -9.77
C ALA A 278 -1.55 -17.52 -8.77
N PRO A 279 -2.01 -18.51 -7.99
CA PRO A 279 -2.94 -18.25 -6.88
C PRO A 279 -2.28 -17.49 -5.71
N ASP A 280 -3.07 -16.89 -4.81
CA ASP A 280 -2.53 -16.04 -3.73
C ASP A 280 -1.58 -16.79 -2.79
N TRP A 281 -1.81 -18.09 -2.56
CA TRP A 281 -1.00 -18.90 -1.65
C TRP A 281 0.37 -19.32 -2.21
N SER A 282 0.59 -19.20 -3.53
CA SER A 282 1.90 -19.45 -4.14
C SER A 282 2.74 -18.19 -4.30
N VAL A 283 2.14 -17.02 -4.16
CA VAL A 283 2.83 -15.73 -4.26
C VAL A 283 3.50 -15.41 -2.93
N SER A 284 4.83 -15.34 -2.92
CA SER A 284 5.61 -14.98 -1.72
C SER A 284 5.76 -13.48 -1.52
N ARG A 285 5.74 -12.71 -2.61
CA ARG A 285 5.84 -11.25 -2.62
C ARG A 285 4.55 -10.62 -2.10
N TRP A 286 4.65 -9.43 -1.53
CA TRP A 286 3.50 -8.79 -0.91
C TRP A 286 2.42 -8.33 -1.91
N GLY A 287 2.78 -8.05 -3.18
CA GLY A 287 1.88 -7.45 -4.16
C GLY A 287 2.60 -6.57 -5.18
N SER A 288 1.93 -5.53 -5.67
CA SER A 288 2.45 -4.58 -6.66
C SER A 288 1.99 -3.14 -6.44
N ASN A 289 2.72 -2.20 -7.04
CA ASN A 289 2.35 -0.80 -7.12
C ASN A 289 2.09 -0.38 -8.56
N TRP A 290 1.12 0.49 -8.76
CA TRP A 290 0.67 0.95 -10.07
C TRP A 290 0.46 2.46 -10.05
N LEU A 291 1.14 3.18 -10.95
CA LEU A 291 0.98 4.62 -11.13
C LEU A 291 0.29 4.88 -12.47
N PHE A 292 -0.87 5.52 -12.41
CA PHE A 292 -1.63 5.92 -13.58
C PHE A 292 -1.68 7.44 -13.70
N GLU A 293 -1.58 7.93 -14.93
CA GLU A 293 -2.04 9.27 -15.28
C GLU A 293 -3.52 9.17 -15.67
N VAL A 294 -4.36 9.98 -15.03
CA VAL A 294 -5.81 9.94 -15.22
C VAL A 294 -6.28 11.14 -16.04
N ALA A 295 -7.30 10.92 -16.87
CA ALA A 295 -7.85 11.97 -17.71
C ALA A 295 -8.58 12.98 -16.84
N THR A 296 -8.56 14.24 -17.27
CA THR A 296 -9.41 15.29 -16.70
C THR A 296 -10.46 15.69 -17.73
N PRO A 297 -11.66 16.08 -17.28
CA PRO A 297 -12.70 16.45 -18.22
C PRO A 297 -12.33 17.75 -18.97
N PRO A 298 -12.82 17.94 -20.21
CA PRO A 298 -12.66 19.18 -20.94
C PRO A 298 -13.17 20.39 -20.15
N ALA A 299 -12.52 21.55 -20.31
CA ALA A 299 -12.81 22.77 -19.53
C ALA A 299 -14.26 23.29 -19.69
N ASP A 300 -14.96 22.91 -20.76
CA ASP A 300 -16.35 23.26 -21.05
C ASP A 300 -17.38 22.29 -20.44
N ARG A 301 -16.92 21.20 -19.82
CA ARG A 301 -17.77 20.14 -19.25
C ARG A 301 -17.20 19.64 -17.94
N SER A 302 -17.57 20.26 -16.82
CA SER A 302 -17.29 19.69 -15.49
C SER A 302 -18.50 18.87 -15.03
N PRO A 303 -18.50 17.53 -15.16
CA PRO A 303 -19.55 16.72 -14.57
C PRO A 303 -19.54 16.85 -13.05
N GLU A 304 -20.68 16.60 -12.41
CA GLU A 304 -20.82 16.62 -10.94
C GLU A 304 -19.86 15.61 -10.29
N HIS A 305 -19.62 14.47 -10.94
CA HIS A 305 -18.63 13.49 -10.56
C HIS A 305 -17.87 12.97 -11.78
N TRP A 306 -16.54 12.86 -11.66
CA TRP A 306 -15.69 12.24 -12.67
C TRP A 306 -15.20 10.89 -12.16
N ASN A 307 -15.62 9.81 -12.82
CA ASN A 307 -15.34 8.45 -12.40
C ASN A 307 -14.22 7.86 -13.24
N VAL A 308 -13.05 7.66 -12.65
CA VAL A 308 -11.97 6.87 -13.24
C VAL A 308 -12.21 5.41 -12.89
N THR A 309 -12.06 4.50 -13.84
CA THR A 309 -12.27 3.07 -13.60
C THR A 309 -11.03 2.26 -13.93
N ILE A 310 -10.66 1.35 -13.05
CA ILE A 310 -9.44 0.53 -13.16
C ILE A 310 -9.86 -0.94 -13.08
N PRO A 311 -9.89 -1.66 -14.21
CA PRO A 311 -10.12 -3.10 -14.22
C PRO A 311 -9.03 -3.86 -13.45
N LEU A 312 -9.44 -4.67 -12.48
CA LEU A 312 -8.56 -5.47 -11.63
C LEU A 312 -9.01 -6.94 -11.66
N HIS A 313 -8.12 -7.80 -11.16
CA HIS A 313 -8.28 -9.25 -11.10
C HIS A 313 -8.05 -9.72 -9.67
N LEU A 314 -8.87 -10.67 -9.21
CA LEU A 314 -8.68 -11.34 -7.93
C LEU A 314 -7.99 -12.69 -8.15
N ARG A 315 -6.97 -12.96 -7.34
CA ARG A 315 -6.39 -14.30 -7.26
C ARG A 315 -7.32 -15.24 -6.51
N TYR A 316 -7.18 -16.53 -6.78
CA TYR A 316 -7.81 -17.55 -5.96
C TYR A 316 -7.31 -17.46 -4.52
N LEU A 317 -8.25 -17.32 -3.60
CA LEU A 317 -8.02 -17.34 -2.16
C LEU A 317 -8.27 -18.73 -1.59
N HIS A 318 -7.78 -18.97 -0.37
CA HIS A 318 -8.02 -20.22 0.33
C HIS A 318 -9.52 -20.54 0.49
N PRO A 319 -9.92 -21.83 0.47
CA PRO A 319 -11.29 -22.25 0.74
C PRO A 319 -11.82 -21.71 2.08
N SER A 320 -13.12 -21.45 2.19
CA SER A 320 -13.78 -21.00 3.43
C SER A 320 -15.07 -21.76 3.71
N GLU A 321 -15.58 -21.71 4.93
CA GLU A 321 -16.83 -22.40 5.29
C GLU A 321 -18.06 -21.79 4.63
N SER A 322 -18.07 -20.46 4.44
CA SER A 322 -19.17 -19.73 3.79
C SER A 322 -19.14 -19.84 2.27
N GLY A 323 -17.99 -20.18 1.68
CA GLY A 323 -17.75 -20.07 0.24
C GLY A 323 -17.40 -18.64 -0.19
N TYR A 324 -17.17 -17.73 0.76
CA TYR A 324 -16.71 -16.35 0.50
C TYR A 324 -15.56 -15.98 1.46
N ARG A 325 -14.68 -15.09 1.01
CA ARG A 325 -13.67 -14.43 1.84
C ARG A 325 -13.65 -12.93 1.55
N SER A 326 -13.44 -12.13 2.60
CA SER A 326 -13.25 -10.69 2.46
C SER A 326 -11.80 -10.38 2.10
N ALA A 327 -11.60 -9.48 1.14
CA ALA A 327 -10.30 -8.98 0.72
C ALA A 327 -10.27 -7.45 0.90
N ALA A 328 -9.33 -6.97 1.71
CA ALA A 328 -9.24 -5.58 2.15
C ALA A 328 -8.36 -4.73 1.22
N VAL A 329 -8.95 -4.08 0.23
CA VAL A 329 -8.23 -3.29 -0.77
C VAL A 329 -8.04 -1.85 -0.26
N PRO A 330 -6.79 -1.37 -0.06
CA PRO A 330 -6.58 0.00 0.38
C PRO A 330 -6.97 1.00 -0.72
N TRP A 331 -7.49 2.16 -0.31
CA TRP A 331 -7.73 3.26 -1.24
C TRP A 331 -6.40 3.75 -1.83
N PRO A 332 -6.40 4.19 -3.11
CA PRO A 332 -5.21 4.76 -3.73
C PRO A 332 -4.94 6.17 -3.21
N VAL A 333 -3.76 6.67 -3.54
CA VAL A 333 -3.41 8.08 -3.37
C VAL A 333 -3.72 8.82 -4.66
N VAL A 334 -4.51 9.90 -4.60
CA VAL A 334 -4.84 10.75 -5.75
C VAL A 334 -4.21 12.12 -5.57
N PHE A 335 -3.47 12.57 -6.58
CA PHE A 335 -2.72 13.82 -6.51
C PHE A 335 -2.43 14.41 -7.89
N TRP A 336 -2.33 15.72 -7.96
CA TRP A 336 -1.72 16.41 -9.10
C TRP A 336 -0.21 16.46 -8.94
N ALA A 337 0.52 16.14 -10.00
CA ALA A 337 1.96 16.39 -10.09
C ALA A 337 2.18 17.58 -11.03
N CYS A 338 2.82 18.62 -10.51
CA CYS A 338 3.12 19.85 -11.26
C CYS A 338 4.62 20.09 -11.31
N THR A 339 5.13 20.49 -12.48
CA THR A 339 6.52 20.92 -12.61
C THR A 339 6.76 22.18 -11.76
N ALA A 340 7.76 22.13 -10.89
CA ALA A 340 8.20 23.27 -10.11
C ALA A 340 9.08 24.24 -10.91
N SER A 341 9.24 25.46 -10.41
CA SER A 341 10.24 26.39 -10.94
C SER A 341 11.67 25.92 -10.66
N GLU A 342 12.62 26.15 -11.56
CA GLU A 342 14.05 25.79 -11.39
C GLU A 342 14.70 26.47 -10.17
N GLU A 343 14.13 27.57 -9.70
CA GLU A 343 14.62 28.35 -8.55
C GLU A 343 14.18 27.75 -7.20
N ALA A 344 13.28 26.76 -7.24
CA ALA A 344 12.73 26.13 -6.06
C ALA A 344 13.76 25.26 -5.34
N ARG A 345 14.16 25.69 -4.15
CA ARG A 345 15.08 24.92 -3.28
C ARG A 345 14.31 23.85 -2.49
N MET A 346 13.75 22.86 -3.19
CA MET A 346 12.97 21.78 -2.58
C MET A 346 13.81 20.73 -1.83
N GLN A 347 15.14 20.86 -1.83
CA GLN A 347 16.07 19.83 -1.36
C GLN A 347 16.21 19.70 0.17
N PHE A 348 15.71 20.67 0.96
CA PHE A 348 15.84 20.59 2.41
C PHE A 348 14.66 21.23 3.14
N ASN A 349 13.68 20.41 3.50
CA ASN A 349 12.62 20.78 4.44
C ASN A 349 12.58 19.72 5.55
N PRO A 350 12.90 20.09 6.81
CA PRO A 350 12.92 19.14 7.93
C PRO A 350 11.53 18.59 8.28
N PHE A 351 10.49 19.24 7.80
CA PHE A 351 9.12 18.77 7.95
C PHE A 351 8.71 17.87 6.78
N ASP A 352 9.43 17.81 5.66
CA ASP A 352 8.97 17.01 4.54
C ASP A 352 8.97 15.51 4.89
N ARG A 353 7.89 14.82 4.54
CA ARG A 353 7.81 13.36 4.74
C ARG A 353 8.29 12.74 3.45
N VAL A 354 9.52 12.26 3.49
CA VAL A 354 10.23 11.66 2.35
C VAL A 354 10.02 10.15 2.30
N ASP A 355 10.48 9.53 1.22
CA ASP A 355 10.47 8.09 0.95
C ASP A 355 9.07 7.45 0.97
N LEU A 356 8.07 8.16 0.44
CA LEU A 356 6.70 7.66 0.28
C LEU A 356 6.55 6.59 -0.81
N GLY A 357 7.65 6.27 -1.51
CA GLY A 357 7.73 5.33 -2.63
C GLY A 357 7.30 5.95 -3.96
N TRP A 358 6.07 6.45 -4.06
CA TRP A 358 5.52 6.95 -5.33
C TRP A 358 6.13 8.28 -5.78
N GLU A 359 6.56 9.13 -4.85
CA GLU A 359 7.16 10.43 -5.16
C GLU A 359 8.47 10.29 -5.96
N GLY A 360 9.20 9.19 -5.75
CA GLY A 360 10.48 8.90 -6.40
C GLY A 360 10.35 8.46 -7.86
N LEU A 361 9.12 8.36 -8.36
CA LEU A 361 8.81 8.14 -9.79
C LEU A 361 8.75 9.45 -10.57
N PHE A 362 8.79 10.60 -9.87
CA PHE A 362 8.77 11.93 -10.46
C PHE A 362 10.14 12.61 -10.30
N GLY A 363 10.39 13.61 -11.14
CA GLY A 363 11.63 14.40 -11.03
C GLY A 363 11.71 15.17 -9.71
N PRO A 364 12.92 15.53 -9.25
CA PRO A 364 13.13 16.22 -7.98
C PRO A 364 12.46 17.60 -7.90
N GLN A 365 12.12 18.20 -9.05
CA GLN A 365 11.43 19.49 -9.18
C GLN A 365 9.93 19.29 -9.46
N THR A 366 9.26 18.53 -8.60
CA THR A 366 7.82 18.24 -8.72
C THR A 366 7.09 18.60 -7.44
N VAL A 367 6.01 19.36 -7.56
CA VAL A 367 5.07 19.66 -6.48
C VAL A 367 3.85 18.78 -6.61
N PHE A 368 3.43 18.20 -5.50
CA PHE A 368 2.30 17.31 -5.40
C PHE A 368 1.14 17.97 -4.64
N TYR A 369 0.01 18.16 -5.31
CA TYR A 369 -1.22 18.65 -4.69
C TYR A 369 -2.16 17.48 -4.42
N GLN A 370 -2.40 17.20 -3.15
CA GLN A 370 -3.06 16.01 -2.65
C GLN A 370 -4.58 16.21 -2.60
N VAL A 371 -5.32 15.28 -3.21
CA VAL A 371 -6.79 15.26 -3.15
C VAL A 371 -7.22 14.60 -1.84
N HIS A 372 -8.30 15.08 -1.22
CA HIS A 372 -8.78 14.56 0.06
C HIS A 372 -9.64 13.30 -0.13
N PRO A 373 -9.39 12.20 0.61
CA PRO A 373 -10.32 11.09 0.59
C PRO A 373 -11.59 11.44 1.39
N ALA A 374 -12.75 11.18 0.81
CA ALA A 374 -14.06 11.30 1.44
C ALA A 374 -14.61 9.91 1.77
N ALA A 375 -13.94 9.20 2.70
CA ALA A 375 -14.42 7.92 3.20
C ALA A 375 -15.41 8.10 4.35
N GLU A 376 -16.41 7.25 4.39
CA GLU A 376 -17.30 7.15 5.54
C GLU A 376 -16.52 6.62 6.75
N GLN A 377 -16.72 7.24 7.93
CA GLN A 377 -16.06 6.89 9.20
C GLN A 377 -14.52 6.85 9.16
N GLY A 378 -13.88 7.52 8.20
CA GLY A 378 -12.42 7.59 8.08
C GLY A 378 -11.72 6.30 7.61
N ARG A 379 -12.48 5.27 7.24
CA ARG A 379 -11.91 3.98 6.81
C ARG A 379 -11.53 4.00 5.34
N LEU A 380 -10.24 4.10 5.04
CA LEU A 380 -9.70 4.18 3.66
C LEU A 380 -9.47 2.81 3.01
N VAL A 381 -10.33 1.82 3.28
CA VAL A 381 -10.19 0.44 2.80
C VAL A 381 -11.55 -0.08 2.34
N GLU A 382 -11.59 -0.61 1.12
CA GLU A 382 -12.75 -1.30 0.58
C GLU A 382 -12.67 -2.81 0.83
N GLU A 383 -13.78 -3.42 1.24
CA GLU A 383 -13.85 -4.87 1.43
C GLU A 383 -14.52 -5.51 0.22
N VAL A 384 -13.77 -6.32 -0.50
CA VAL A 384 -14.26 -7.06 -1.65
C VAL A 384 -14.60 -8.48 -1.24
N ASN A 385 -15.86 -8.89 -1.43
CA ASN A 385 -16.29 -10.26 -1.19
C ASN A 385 -15.87 -11.16 -2.35
N VAL A 386 -14.90 -12.03 -2.09
CA VAL A 386 -14.32 -12.95 -3.06
C VAL A 386 -14.96 -14.34 -2.92
N PRO A 387 -15.56 -14.89 -3.98
CA PRO A 387 -16.06 -16.26 -3.97
C PRO A 387 -14.89 -17.25 -3.88
N VAL A 388 -14.98 -18.22 -2.98
CA VAL A 388 -13.97 -19.28 -2.78
C VAL A 388 -14.63 -20.65 -2.69
N LEU A 389 -13.82 -21.71 -2.82
CA LEU A 389 -14.31 -23.07 -2.63
C LEU A 389 -14.87 -23.24 -1.20
N LYS A 390 -16.06 -23.83 -1.09
CA LYS A 390 -16.67 -24.14 0.21
C LYS A 390 -15.96 -25.33 0.86
N ALA A 391 -15.40 -25.13 2.04
CA ALA A 391 -14.65 -26.17 2.75
C ALA A 391 -15.54 -27.34 3.18
N ASN A 392 -16.80 -27.06 3.55
CA ASN A 392 -17.75 -28.03 4.10
C ASN A 392 -18.98 -28.20 3.17
N GLY A 393 -19.36 -29.44 2.86
CA GLY A 393 -20.54 -29.78 2.04
C GLY A 393 -20.38 -31.05 1.19
N ILE A 394 -21.43 -31.42 0.45
CA ILE A 394 -21.41 -32.56 -0.49
C ILE A 394 -20.35 -32.35 -1.59
N PHE A 395 -20.18 -31.10 -2.03
CA PHE A 395 -19.11 -30.65 -2.93
C PHE A 395 -17.88 -30.11 -2.19
N SER A 396 -17.50 -30.72 -1.06
CA SER A 396 -16.29 -30.34 -0.33
C SER A 396 -15.02 -30.69 -1.12
N SER A 397 -13.92 -30.00 -0.81
CA SER A 397 -12.59 -30.27 -1.37
C SER A 397 -12.21 -31.75 -1.29
N LYS A 398 -12.53 -32.45 -0.19
CA LYS A 398 -12.23 -33.87 -0.01
C LYS A 398 -13.05 -34.78 -0.92
N THR A 399 -14.32 -34.46 -1.15
CA THR A 399 -15.18 -35.23 -2.08
C THR A 399 -14.69 -35.08 -3.52
N ILE A 400 -14.32 -33.85 -3.91
CA ILE A 400 -13.81 -33.55 -5.25
C ILE A 400 -12.46 -34.24 -5.46
N GLU A 401 -11.56 -34.17 -4.48
CA GLU A 401 -10.26 -34.84 -4.52
C GLU A 401 -10.43 -36.35 -4.68
N LEU A 402 -11.27 -36.99 -3.83
CA LEU A 402 -11.54 -38.42 -3.90
C LEU A 402 -12.18 -38.81 -5.25
N GLY A 403 -13.16 -38.05 -5.73
CA GLY A 403 -13.81 -38.28 -7.02
C GLY A 403 -12.83 -38.19 -8.19
N THR A 404 -11.91 -37.22 -8.13
CA THR A 404 -10.85 -37.04 -9.13
C THR A 404 -9.89 -38.22 -9.13
N VAL A 405 -9.45 -38.67 -7.94
CA VAL A 405 -8.59 -39.86 -7.81
C VAL A 405 -9.29 -41.10 -8.39
N VAL A 406 -10.56 -41.33 -8.04
CA VAL A 406 -11.34 -42.45 -8.58
C VAL A 406 -11.45 -42.38 -10.10
N ALA A 407 -11.74 -41.20 -10.66
CA ALA A 407 -11.82 -41.01 -12.10
C ALA A 407 -10.48 -41.30 -12.81
N ILE A 408 -9.36 -40.82 -12.26
CA ILE A 408 -8.01 -41.07 -12.78
C ILE A 408 -7.68 -42.57 -12.72
N VAL A 409 -7.99 -43.23 -11.61
CA VAL A 409 -7.74 -44.68 -11.44
C VAL A 409 -8.58 -45.49 -12.43
N LEU A 410 -9.88 -45.21 -12.54
CA LEU A 410 -10.76 -45.90 -13.49
C LEU A 410 -10.33 -45.65 -14.94
N GLY A 411 -9.97 -44.41 -15.29
CA GLY A 411 -9.45 -44.06 -16.60
C GLY A 411 -8.14 -44.79 -16.92
N SER A 412 -7.22 -44.84 -15.96
CA SER A 412 -5.94 -45.55 -16.09
C SER A 412 -6.15 -47.05 -16.25
N LEU A 413 -7.03 -47.65 -15.44
CA LEU A 413 -7.41 -49.07 -15.55
C LEU A 413 -8.05 -49.38 -16.90
N TRP A 414 -8.90 -48.48 -17.42
CA TRP A 414 -9.51 -48.63 -18.73
C TRP A 414 -8.48 -48.58 -19.85
N VAL A 415 -7.52 -47.65 -19.80
CA VAL A 415 -6.40 -47.57 -20.76
C VAL A 415 -5.54 -48.85 -20.70
N LEU A 416 -5.17 -49.30 -19.51
CA LEU A 416 -4.40 -50.53 -19.31
C LEU A 416 -5.15 -51.76 -19.83
N TRP A 417 -6.46 -51.84 -19.60
CA TRP A 417 -7.30 -52.91 -20.13
C TRP A 417 -7.31 -52.90 -21.67
N LYS A 418 -7.49 -51.73 -22.30
CA LYS A 418 -7.46 -51.61 -23.76
C LYS A 418 -6.10 -51.99 -24.35
N LEU A 419 -5.00 -51.52 -23.74
CA LEU A 419 -3.65 -51.91 -24.17
C LEU A 419 -3.41 -53.42 -24.00
N GLY A 420 -3.85 -54.01 -22.88
CA GLY A 420 -3.79 -55.45 -22.65
C GLY A 420 -4.55 -56.27 -23.68
N THR A 421 -5.75 -55.82 -24.10
CA THR A 421 -6.51 -56.49 -25.17
C THR A 421 -5.80 -56.45 -26.53
N VAL A 422 -5.03 -55.41 -26.83
CA VAL A 422 -4.24 -55.31 -28.08
C VAL A 422 -3.01 -56.22 -28.02
N VAL A 423 -2.32 -56.27 -26.87
CA VAL A 423 -1.15 -57.14 -26.67
C VAL A 423 -1.54 -58.62 -26.68
N TRP A 424 -2.67 -58.99 -26.08
CA TRP A 424 -3.20 -60.37 -26.14
C TRP A 424 -3.92 -60.71 -27.45
N GLY A 425 -4.44 -59.72 -28.18
CA GLY A 425 -4.97 -59.90 -29.54
C GLY A 425 -3.88 -60.10 -30.61
N SER A 426 -2.61 -59.85 -30.25
CA SER A 426 -1.44 -59.96 -31.13
C SER A 426 -0.57 -61.18 -30.78
N GLY A 427 -1.18 -62.35 -30.60
CA GLY A 427 -0.48 -63.64 -30.50
C GLY A 427 -0.18 -64.23 -31.89
N PRO A 428 0.93 -64.97 -32.07
CA PRO A 428 1.51 -65.25 -33.39
C PRO A 428 0.60 -66.15 -34.24
N GLN A 429 0.42 -65.73 -35.50
CA GLN A 429 -0.25 -66.50 -36.54
C GLN A 429 0.46 -67.86 -36.72
N LYS A 430 -0.11 -68.94 -36.15
CA LYS A 430 0.35 -70.32 -36.37
C LYS A 430 0.26 -70.64 -37.87
N ARG A 431 1.42 -70.70 -38.53
CA ARG A 431 1.57 -71.25 -39.87
C ARG A 431 1.37 -72.77 -39.77
N ALA A 432 0.16 -73.24 -40.08
CA ALA A 432 -0.12 -74.67 -40.21
C ALA A 432 0.43 -75.17 -41.56
N GLU A 433 1.54 -75.88 -41.49
CA GLU A 433 2.06 -76.71 -42.56
C GLU A 433 1.24 -78.01 -42.59
N ASN A 434 0.51 -78.24 -43.68
CA ASN A 434 0.00 -79.58 -44.02
C ASN A 434 0.45 -79.92 -45.44
N GLN A 435 1.37 -80.87 -45.49
CA GLN A 435 1.93 -81.53 -46.66
C GLN A 435 1.01 -82.66 -47.16
N LYS A 436 1.20 -83.03 -48.45
CA LYS A 436 0.78 -84.24 -49.22
C LYS A 436 -0.50 -84.09 -50.06
N LYS A 437 -0.59 -84.56 -51.31
CA LYS A 437 0.36 -85.13 -52.31
C LYS A 437 -0.43 -85.30 -53.62
N SER A 438 0.27 -85.20 -54.76
CA SER A 438 0.05 -85.93 -56.02
C SER A 438 -1.20 -85.62 -56.87
N GLN A 439 -0.98 -84.98 -58.04
CA GLN A 439 -0.92 -85.68 -59.32
C GLN A 439 -0.04 -84.91 -60.31
#